data_AF-A0A6L5FGY6-F1
#
_entry.id   AF-A0A6L5FGY6-F1
#
_cell.length_a   1.000
_cell.length_b   1.000
_cell.length_c   1.000
_cell.angle_alpha   90.00
_cell.angle_beta   90.00
_cell.angle_gamma   90.00
#
_symmetry.space_group_name_H-M   'P 1'
#
loop_
_entity.id
_entity.type
_entity.pdbx_description
1 polymer ?
#
loop_
_entity_poly.entity_id
_entity_poly.type
_entity_poly.pdbx_seq_one_letter_code
_entity_poly.pdbx_strand_id
1 'polypeptide(L)'
;MLRTIVVAVILIPLAIVIIGFAVANRQAVTISFDPFDASQPAYSTTLPLFVVIFLLVIFGVLVGGIAAWLRQSKWRSAARRAETQNRELTAEVTMLRRRLDPAERSDLPARMEPAPPLSLRSPTG
;
A
#
# COMPACT_ATOMS: atom_id res chain seq x y z
N MET A 1 2.69 11.29 12.65
CA MET A 1 3.16 11.37 14.05
C MET A 1 3.63 9.99 14.54
N LEU A 2 2.75 9.00 14.73
CA LEU A 2 3.12 7.70 15.31
C LEU A 2 4.19 6.91 14.52
N ARG A 3 4.09 6.83 13.19
CA ARG A 3 5.09 6.13 12.35
C ARG A 3 6.50 6.70 12.51
N THR A 4 6.63 8.02 12.57
CA THR A 4 7.93 8.70 12.75
C THR A 4 8.52 8.41 14.13
N ILE A 5 7.68 8.38 15.17
CA ILE A 5 8.10 8.08 16.54
C ILE A 5 8.56 6.62 16.66
N VAL A 6 7.81 5.66 16.11
CA VAL A 6 8.19 4.24 16.11
C VAL A 6 9.51 4.03 15.36
N VAL A 7 9.68 4.69 14.21
CA VAL A 7 10.93 4.63 13.43
C VAL A 7 12.09 5.21 14.23
N ALA A 8 11.92 6.35 14.90
CA ALA A 8 12.96 6.96 15.73
C ALA A 8 13.33 6.08 16.93
N VAL A 9 12.34 5.51 17.61
CA VAL A 9 12.53 4.59 18.75
C VAL A 9 13.31 3.34 18.36
N ILE A 10 13.22 2.88 17.10
CA ILE A 10 14.00 1.73 16.62
C ILE A 10 15.37 2.17 16.09
N LEU A 11 15.44 3.25 15.31
CA LEU A 11 16.67 3.70 14.66
C LEU A 11 17.71 4.24 15.63
N ILE A 12 17.29 4.97 16.67
CA ILE A 12 18.22 5.59 17.62
C ILE A 12 19.02 4.53 18.40
N PRO A 13 18.40 3.55 19.09
CA PRO A 13 19.16 2.52 19.78
C PRO A 13 19.95 1.63 18.82
N LEU A 14 19.41 1.36 17.62
CA LEU A 14 20.16 0.64 16.60
C LEU A 14 21.45 1.41 16.21
N ALA A 15 21.35 2.73 16.00
CA ALA A 15 22.51 3.57 15.72
C ALA A 15 23.53 3.58 16.87
N ILE A 16 23.06 3.63 18.13
CA ILE A 16 23.94 3.55 19.30
C ILE A 16 24.71 2.23 19.33
N VAL A 17 24.05 1.09 19.08
CA VAL A 17 24.70 -0.22 19.03
C VAL A 17 25.72 -0.29 17.89
N ILE A 18 25.38 0.21 16.71
CA ILE A 18 26.28 0.22 15.55
C ILE A 18 27.50 1.09 15.82
N ILE A 19 27.31 2.30 16.37
CA ILE A 19 28.41 3.22 16.71
C ILE A 19 29.28 2.62 17.83
N GLY A 20 28.67 2.04 18.87
CA GLY A 20 29.39 1.37 19.95
C GLY A 20 30.24 0.21 19.44
N PHE A 21 29.66 -0.63 18.58
CA PHE A 21 30.37 -1.70 17.89
C PHE A 21 31.51 -1.17 17.01
N ALA A 22 31.28 -0.04 16.32
CA ALA A 22 32.29 0.59 15.46
C ALA A 22 33.51 1.08 16.24
N VAL A 23 33.28 1.76 17.37
CA VAL A 23 34.33 2.30 18.24
C VAL A 23 35.10 1.17 18.93
N ALA A 24 34.39 0.13 19.37
CA ALA A 24 35.01 -1.05 19.99
C ALA A 24 35.88 -1.82 18.98
N ASN A 25 35.42 -1.94 17.73
CA ASN A 25 36.10 -2.66 16.64
C ASN A 25 36.81 -1.70 15.67
N ARG A 26 37.52 -0.70 16.22
CA ARG A 26 38.35 0.25 15.44
C ARG A 26 39.61 -0.37 14.84
N GLN A 27 39.87 -1.64 15.13
CA GLN A 27 41.05 -2.35 14.66
C GLN A 27 41.02 -2.48 13.13
N ALA A 28 42.16 -2.22 12.50
CA ALA A 28 42.32 -2.29 11.07
C ALA A 28 42.38 -3.77 10.65
N VAL A 29 41.38 -4.22 9.88
CA VAL A 29 41.30 -5.58 9.37
C VAL A 29 41.59 -5.55 7.88
N THR A 30 42.55 -6.36 7.44
CA THR A 30 42.86 -6.53 6.02
C THR A 30 41.83 -7.47 5.41
N ILE A 31 41.02 -6.96 4.48
CA ILE A 31 40.07 -7.76 3.72
C ILE A 31 40.71 -8.05 2.36
N SER A 32 40.86 -9.33 2.05
CA SER A 32 41.19 -9.80 0.71
C SER A 32 39.91 -9.92 -0.12
N PHE A 33 39.91 -9.34 -1.31
CA PHE A 33 38.86 -9.54 -2.32
C PHE A 33 39.22 -10.61 -3.36
N ASP A 34 40.31 -11.36 -3.12
CA ASP A 34 40.77 -12.43 -3.99
C ASP A 34 40.29 -13.79 -3.45
N PRO A 35 39.40 -14.52 -4.17
CA PRO A 35 38.91 -15.83 -3.74
C PRO A 35 39.85 -16.99 -4.13
N PHE A 36 40.96 -16.74 -4.84
CA PHE A 36 41.81 -17.79 -5.41
C PHE A 36 43.21 -17.85 -4.78
N ASP A 37 43.76 -16.74 -4.27
CA ASP A 37 45.05 -16.75 -3.57
C ASP A 37 45.00 -15.92 -2.27
N ALA A 38 45.04 -16.61 -1.13
CA ALA A 38 45.06 -15.98 0.19
C ALA A 38 46.46 -15.50 0.61
N SER A 39 47.53 -15.96 -0.09
CA SER A 39 48.92 -15.68 0.26
C SER A 39 49.47 -14.41 -0.40
N GLN A 40 49.00 -14.11 -1.61
CA GLN A 40 49.32 -12.88 -2.35
C GLN A 40 48.06 -12.30 -3.02
N PRO A 41 47.10 -11.80 -2.23
CA PRO A 41 45.89 -11.23 -2.78
C PRO A 41 46.20 -9.98 -3.61
N ALA A 42 45.87 -10.02 -4.90
CA ALA A 42 46.12 -8.90 -5.83
C ALA A 42 45.35 -7.62 -5.43
N TYR A 43 44.22 -7.79 -4.73
CA TYR A 43 43.40 -6.71 -4.17
C TYR A 43 43.07 -7.00 -2.70
N SER A 44 43.85 -6.41 -1.80
CA SER A 44 43.55 -6.37 -0.37
C SER A 44 43.45 -4.92 0.10
N THR A 45 42.43 -4.64 0.91
CA THR A 45 42.23 -3.31 1.48
C THR A 45 42.14 -3.41 2.98
N THR A 46 43.01 -2.67 3.67
CA THR A 46 42.99 -2.56 5.13
C THR A 46 42.06 -1.42 5.51
N LEU A 47 40.90 -1.78 6.06
CA LEU A 47 39.90 -0.83 6.56
C LEU A 47 39.48 -1.24 7.96
N PRO A 48 39.09 -0.29 8.81
CA PRO A 48 38.41 -0.63 10.06
C PRO A 48 37.12 -1.41 9.76
N LEU A 49 36.89 -2.48 10.53
CA LEU A 49 35.77 -3.41 10.34
C LEU A 49 34.41 -2.69 10.32
N PHE A 50 34.28 -1.61 11.10
CA PHE A 50 33.06 -0.81 11.14
C PHE A 50 32.64 -0.23 9.79
N VAL A 51 33.60 0.18 8.96
CA VAL A 51 33.31 0.78 7.64
C VAL A 51 32.60 -0.24 6.76
N VAL A 52 33.06 -1.48 6.80
CA VAL A 52 32.54 -2.60 6.00
C VAL A 52 31.11 -2.92 6.43
N ILE A 53 30.85 -3.03 7.73
CA ILE A 53 29.50 -3.27 8.26
C ILE A 53 28.56 -2.13 7.89
N PHE A 54 28.97 -0.87 8.06
CA PHE A 54 28.14 0.27 7.67
C PHE A 54 27.76 0.23 6.20
N LEU A 55 28.71 -0.05 5.30
CA LEU A 55 28.45 -0.20 3.88
C LEU A 55 27.45 -1.32 3.61
N LEU A 56 27.60 -2.47 4.28
CA LEU A 56 26.71 -3.62 4.15
C LEU A 56 25.28 -3.29 4.60
N VAL A 57 25.14 -2.59 5.73
CA VAL A 57 23.84 -2.14 6.26
C VAL A 57 23.20 -1.13 5.32
N ILE A 58 23.94 -0.11 4.88
CA ILE A 58 23.45 0.91 3.94
C ILE A 58 22.98 0.23 2.65
N PHE A 59 23.78 -0.68 2.11
CA PHE A 59 23.43 -1.44 0.92
C PHE A 59 22.16 -2.28 1.14
N GLY A 60 22.06 -2.99 2.26
CA GLY A 60 20.87 -3.76 2.63
C GLY A 60 19.60 -2.90 2.73
N VAL A 61 19.71 -1.71 3.31
CA VAL A 61 18.59 -0.75 3.42
C VAL A 61 18.21 -0.20 2.04
N LEU A 62 19.17 0.12 1.18
CA LEU A 62 18.91 0.56 -0.20
C LEU A 62 18.18 -0.52 -0.98
N VAL A 63 18.69 -1.75 -0.97
CA VAL A 63 18.07 -2.89 -1.67
C VAL A 63 16.69 -3.19 -1.10
N GLY A 64 16.55 -3.25 0.22
CA GLY A 64 15.26 -3.48 0.89
C GLY A 64 14.26 -2.36 0.62
N GLY A 65 14.71 -1.10 0.59
CA GLY A 65 13.90 0.07 0.26
C GLY A 65 13.43 0.06 -1.20
N ILE A 66 14.32 -0.26 -2.15
CA ILE A 66 13.97 -0.42 -3.56
C ILE A 66 12.98 -1.58 -3.74
N ALA A 67 13.23 -2.73 -3.11
CA ALA A 67 12.33 -3.88 -3.16
C ALA A 67 10.94 -3.55 -2.58
N ALA A 68 10.89 -2.83 -1.45
CA ALA A 68 9.66 -2.34 -0.86
C ALA A 68 8.95 -1.35 -1.79
N TRP A 69 9.67 -0.44 -2.44
CA TRP A 69 9.11 0.54 -3.37
C TRP A 69 8.52 -0.14 -4.62
N LEU A 70 9.21 -1.13 -5.19
CA LEU A 70 8.72 -1.94 -6.30
C LEU A 70 7.46 -2.73 -5.90
N ARG A 71 7.42 -3.28 -4.68
CA ARG A 71 6.24 -3.98 -4.13
C ARG A 71 5.05 -3.03 -3.94
N GLN A 72 5.30 -1.83 -3.40
CA GLN A 72 4.27 -0.82 -3.16
C GLN A 72 3.76 -0.17 -4.45
N SER A 73 4.62 -0.03 -5.46
CA SER A 73 4.32 0.58 -6.77
C SER A 73 3.21 -0.17 -7.50
N LYS A 74 3.26 -1.52 -7.50
CA LYS A 74 2.20 -2.36 -8.09
C LYS A 74 0.84 -2.19 -7.41
N TRP A 75 0.80 -1.92 -6.10
CA TRP A 75 -0.45 -1.81 -5.33
C TRP A 75 -1.09 -0.42 -5.33
N ARG A 76 -0.35 0.63 -5.71
CA ARG A 76 -0.91 1.99 -5.80
C ARG A 76 -1.98 2.15 -6.88
N SER A 77 -2.02 1.28 -7.89
CA SER A 77 -3.09 1.25 -8.90
C SER A 77 -4.32 0.47 -8.41
N ALA A 78 -4.09 -0.63 -7.67
CA ALA A 78 -5.16 -1.48 -7.14
C ALA A 78 -6.01 -0.74 -6.08
N ALA A 79 -5.38 0.05 -5.21
CA ALA A 79 -6.10 0.83 -4.20
C ALA A 79 -7.05 1.88 -4.82
N ARG A 80 -6.62 2.56 -5.89
CA ARG A 80 -7.47 3.55 -6.59
C ARG A 80 -8.63 2.91 -7.34
N ARG A 81 -8.42 1.73 -7.92
CA ARG A 81 -9.47 0.94 -8.59
C ARG A 81 -10.48 0.37 -7.58
N ALA A 82 -10.01 -0.06 -6.41
CA ALA A 82 -10.87 -0.54 -5.34
C ALA A 82 -11.76 0.57 -4.77
N GLU A 83 -11.25 1.80 -4.62
CA GLU A 83 -12.05 2.96 -4.16
C GLU A 83 -13.15 3.35 -5.15
N THR A 84 -12.88 3.27 -6.46
CA THR A 84 -13.88 3.59 -7.49
C THR A 84 -14.99 2.56 -7.53
N GLN A 85 -14.64 1.28 -7.51
CA GLN A 85 -15.61 0.18 -7.45
C GLN A 85 -16.47 0.24 -6.18
N ASN A 86 -15.88 0.55 -5.01
CA ASN A 86 -16.64 0.68 -3.77
C ASN A 86 -17.67 1.81 -3.84
N ARG A 87 -17.32 2.95 -4.47
CA ARG A 87 -18.25 4.08 -4.64
C ARG A 87 -19.41 3.73 -5.56
N GLU A 88 -19.14 3.04 -6.66
CA GLU A 88 -20.19 2.57 -7.58
C GLU A 88 -21.12 1.58 -6.88
N LEU A 89 -20.57 0.56 -6.21
CA LEU A 89 -21.34 -0.41 -5.42
C LEU A 89 -22.17 0.26 -4.32
N THR A 90 -21.60 1.24 -3.62
CA THR A 90 -22.33 1.98 -2.58
C THR A 90 -23.46 2.81 -3.17
N ALA A 91 -23.26 3.43 -4.34
CA ALA A 91 -24.29 4.18 -5.04
C ALA A 91 -25.42 3.26 -5.54
N GLU A 92 -25.10 2.08 -6.07
CA GLU A 92 -26.08 1.07 -6.47
C GLU A 92 -26.89 0.56 -5.29
N VAL A 93 -26.24 0.18 -4.18
CA VAL A 93 -26.93 -0.24 -2.95
C VAL A 93 -27.85 0.86 -2.44
N THR A 94 -27.42 2.12 -2.46
CA THR A 94 -28.24 3.26 -2.04
C THR A 94 -29.45 3.47 -2.96
N MET A 95 -29.27 3.32 -4.27
CA MET A 95 -30.34 3.37 -5.28
C MET A 95 -31.36 2.24 -5.11
N LEU A 96 -30.90 0.99 -4.95
CA LEU A 96 -31.79 -0.15 -4.73
C LEU A 96 -32.55 0.00 -3.42
N ARG A 97 -31.87 0.50 -2.37
CA ARG A 97 -32.50 0.71 -1.06
C ARG A 97 -33.60 1.76 -1.11
N ARG A 98 -33.40 2.88 -1.84
CA ARG A 98 -34.47 3.85 -2.12
C ARG A 98 -35.66 3.25 -2.88
N ARG A 99 -35.40 2.46 -3.93
CA ARG A 99 -36.48 1.81 -4.71
C ARG A 99 -37.30 0.80 -3.91
N LEU A 100 -36.70 0.21 -2.88
CA LEU A 100 -37.35 -0.75 -1.99
C LEU A 100 -37.96 -0.09 -0.75
N ASP A 101 -37.63 1.18 -0.47
CA ASP A 101 -38.21 1.92 0.65
C ASP A 101 -39.73 2.08 0.42
N PRO A 102 -40.56 1.61 1.37
CA PRO A 102 -42.02 1.66 1.25
C PRO A 102 -42.57 3.09 1.07
N ALA A 103 -41.83 4.11 1.52
CA ALA A 103 -42.21 5.51 1.46
C ALA A 103 -42.26 6.08 0.02
N GLU A 104 -41.50 5.53 -0.93
CA GLU A 104 -41.52 5.96 -2.34
C GLU A 104 -42.53 5.14 -3.17
N ARG A 105 -42.88 3.92 -2.74
CA ARG A 105 -44.02 3.15 -3.30
C ARG A 105 -45.36 3.82 -3.01
N SER A 106 -45.48 4.55 -1.91
CA SER A 106 -46.66 5.37 -1.60
C SER A 106 -46.80 6.62 -2.47
N ASP A 107 -45.75 7.02 -3.19
CA ASP A 107 -45.72 8.21 -4.06
C ASP A 107 -45.79 7.84 -5.55
N LEU A 108 -46.00 6.55 -5.88
CA LEU A 108 -46.49 6.19 -7.21
C LEU A 108 -47.85 6.89 -7.36
N PRO A 109 -47.99 7.87 -8.28
CA PRO A 109 -49.26 8.56 -8.45
C PRO A 109 -50.30 7.49 -8.72
N ALA A 110 -51.46 7.65 -8.11
CA ALA A 110 -52.67 6.89 -8.34
C ALA A 110 -53.09 6.94 -9.83
N ARG A 111 -52.28 6.34 -10.71
CA ARG A 111 -52.46 6.26 -12.16
C ARG A 111 -52.89 4.88 -12.59
N MET A 112 -53.68 4.26 -11.75
CA MET A 112 -54.80 3.44 -12.20
C MET A 112 -56.07 4.18 -11.77
N GLU A 113 -56.29 5.37 -12.33
CA GLU A 113 -57.68 5.81 -12.49
C GLU A 113 -58.36 4.73 -13.36
N PRO A 114 -59.53 4.20 -12.95
CA PRO A 114 -60.28 3.28 -13.79
C PRO A 114 -60.62 4.01 -15.09
N ALA A 115 -60.31 3.37 -16.22
CA ALA A 115 -60.66 3.91 -17.54
C ALA A 115 -62.13 4.36 -17.55
N PRO A 116 -62.44 5.54 -18.10
CA PRO A 116 -63.81 6.06 -18.10
C PRO A 116 -64.74 5.03 -18.78
N PRO A 117 -65.97 4.83 -18.27
CA PRO A 117 -66.86 3.84 -18.85
C PRO A 117 -67.11 4.22 -20.30
N LEU A 118 -66.70 3.34 -21.22
CA LEU A 118 -66.98 3.47 -22.65
C LEU A 118 -68.50 3.47 -22.81
N SER A 119 -69.08 4.65 -23.07
CA SER A 119 -70.46 4.79 -23.49
C SER A 119 -70.55 4.29 -24.93
N LEU A 120 -70.75 2.99 -25.09
CA LEU A 120 -71.17 2.39 -26.35
C LEU A 120 -72.54 2.97 -26.70
N ARG A 121 -72.55 3.97 -27.57
CA ARG A 121 -73.77 4.49 -28.20
C ARG A 121 -74.30 3.38 -29.11
N SER A 122 -75.35 2.70 -28.69
CA SER A 122 -76.07 1.75 -29.54
C SER A 122 -76.68 2.49 -30.73
N PRO A 123 -76.45 2.03 -31.98
CA PRO A 123 -77.13 2.57 -33.14
C PRO A 123 -78.56 2.03 -33.13
N THR A 124 -79.52 2.95 -32.99
CA THR A 124 -80.93 2.70 -33.22
C THR A 124 -81.17 2.18 -34.63
N GLY A 125 -81.82 1.04 -34.74
CA GLY A 125 -82.38 0.46 -35.96
C GLY A 125 -83.47 -0.53 -35.58
#